data_AF-A0AAP6LEG2-F1
#
_entry.id   AF-A0AAP6LEG2-F1
#
_cell.length_a   1.000
_cell.length_b   1.000
_cell.length_c   1.000
_cell.angle_alpha   90.00
_cell.angle_beta   90.00
_cell.angle_gamma   90.00
#
_symmetry.space_group_name_H-M   'P 1'
#
loop_
_entity.id
_entity.type
_entity.pdbx_description
1 polymer ?
#
loop_
_entity_poly.entity_id
_entity_poly.type
_entity_poly.pdbx_seq_one_letter_code
_entity_poly.pdbx_strand_id
1 'polypeptide(L)'
;MTQEIPQETAPSADPIATLQADVAAYETIFGELARAMDPAALLKVLTYTLRNAKRVASEAQSYDSLEHRRLVARIEALMARAEPEARKQAMTQRNAQNHDRKVRAKHQADSKRQREGR
;
A
#
# COMPACT_ATOMS: atom_id res chain seq x y z
N MET A 1 -30.25 -52.05 16.16
CA MET A 1 -28.79 -51.80 16.15
C MET A 1 -28.60 -50.39 15.63
N THR A 2 -28.27 -49.45 16.51
CA THR A 2 -28.05 -48.04 16.14
C THR A 2 -26.57 -47.90 15.81
N GLN A 3 -26.24 -47.58 14.57
CA GLN A 3 -24.86 -47.29 14.17
C GLN A 3 -24.54 -45.85 14.57
N GLU A 4 -23.63 -45.68 15.54
CA GLU A 4 -23.02 -44.39 15.84
C GLU A 4 -21.99 -44.08 14.76
N ILE A 5 -22.24 -43.02 13.98
CA ILE A 5 -21.29 -42.46 13.03
C ILE A 5 -20.24 -41.71 13.87
N PRO A 6 -18.94 -41.99 13.76
CA PRO A 6 -17.93 -41.20 14.44
C PRO A 6 -17.97 -39.79 13.84
N GLN A 7 -18.31 -38.79 14.63
CA GLN A 7 -18.03 -37.41 14.27
C GLN A 7 -16.52 -37.27 14.14
N GLU A 8 -16.02 -37.20 12.91
CA GLU A 8 -14.70 -36.64 12.60
C GLU A 8 -14.69 -35.21 13.13
N THR A 9 -14.13 -35.04 14.32
CA THR A 9 -13.72 -33.73 14.83
C THR A 9 -12.62 -33.22 13.92
N ALA A 10 -12.99 -32.39 12.94
CA ALA A 10 -12.04 -31.59 12.20
C ALA A 10 -11.11 -30.90 13.22
N PRO A 11 -9.78 -30.89 13.01
CA PRO A 11 -8.87 -30.25 13.95
C PRO A 11 -9.30 -28.79 14.06
N SER A 12 -9.68 -28.39 15.27
CA SER A 12 -9.95 -27.00 15.62
C SER A 12 -8.67 -26.22 15.30
N ALA A 13 -8.64 -25.55 14.15
CA ALA A 13 -7.51 -24.75 13.74
C ALA A 13 -7.26 -23.73 14.86
N ASP A 14 -6.07 -23.79 15.48
CA ASP A 14 -5.70 -22.87 16.54
C ASP A 14 -5.91 -21.44 16.02
N PRO A 15 -6.81 -20.64 16.61
CA PRO A 15 -7.11 -19.29 16.14
C PRO A 15 -5.87 -18.41 16.10
N ILE A 16 -4.84 -18.70 16.91
CA ILE A 16 -3.55 -18.01 16.86
C ILE A 16 -2.77 -18.39 15.60
N ALA A 17 -2.73 -19.67 15.26
CA ALA A 17 -2.04 -20.17 14.06
C ALA A 17 -2.70 -19.66 12.77
N THR A 18 -4.04 -19.62 12.73
CA THR A 18 -4.79 -19.03 11.61
C THR A 18 -4.47 -17.56 11.44
N LEU A 19 -4.45 -16.80 12.54
CA LEU A 19 -4.10 -15.38 12.52
C LEU A 19 -2.65 -15.14 12.06
N GLN A 20 -1.71 -16.00 12.44
CA GLN A 20 -0.31 -15.94 11.98
C GLN A 20 -0.17 -16.26 10.48
N ALA A 21 -0.96 -17.19 9.95
CA ALA A 21 -0.99 -17.48 8.52
C ALA A 21 -1.53 -16.29 7.72
N ASP A 22 -2.61 -15.67 8.18
CA ASP A 22 -3.16 -14.45 7.57
C ASP A 22 -2.13 -13.31 7.61
N VAL A 23 -1.41 -13.16 8.74
CA VAL A 23 -0.31 -12.22 8.87
C VAL A 23 0.74 -12.47 7.78
N ALA A 24 1.26 -13.68 7.66
CA ALA A 24 2.29 -14.02 6.69
C ALA A 24 1.80 -13.79 5.24
N ALA A 25 0.54 -14.12 4.95
CA ALA A 25 -0.07 -13.88 3.65
C ALA A 25 -0.12 -12.39 3.29
N TYR A 26 -0.58 -11.53 4.21
CA TYR A 26 -0.63 -10.08 3.98
C TYR A 26 0.76 -9.46 3.77
N GLU A 27 1.77 -9.92 4.50
CA GLU A 27 3.15 -9.43 4.29
C GLU A 27 3.74 -9.89 2.97
N THR A 28 3.44 -11.13 2.56
CA THR A 28 3.86 -11.67 1.26
C THR A 28 3.24 -10.87 0.12
N ILE A 29 1.93 -10.67 0.15
CA ILE A 29 1.19 -9.88 -0.86
C ILE A 29 1.74 -8.45 -0.89
N PHE A 30 1.97 -7.82 0.26
CA PHE A 30 2.57 -6.50 0.30
C PHE A 30 3.97 -6.49 -0.32
N GLY A 31 4.81 -7.48 -0.02
CA GLY A 31 6.15 -7.59 -0.59
C GLY A 31 6.14 -7.72 -2.11
N GLU A 32 5.20 -8.48 -2.66
CA GLU A 32 5.00 -8.59 -4.11
C GLU A 32 4.50 -7.28 -4.73
N LEU A 33 3.48 -6.67 -4.13
CA LEU A 33 2.95 -5.38 -4.60
C LEU A 33 4.01 -4.27 -4.53
N ALA A 34 4.82 -4.24 -3.48
CA ALA A 34 5.91 -3.28 -3.34
C ALA A 34 7.03 -3.46 -4.38
N ARG A 35 7.20 -4.66 -4.93
CA ARG A 35 8.12 -4.90 -6.04
C ARG A 35 7.52 -4.55 -7.40
N ALA A 36 6.22 -4.80 -7.57
CA ALA A 36 5.54 -4.66 -8.86
C ALA A 36 4.96 -3.26 -9.12
N MET A 37 4.69 -2.48 -8.06
CA MET A 37 4.01 -1.20 -8.17
C MET A 37 4.92 -0.02 -7.86
N ASP A 38 4.57 1.12 -8.46
CA ASP A 38 5.03 2.43 -8.05
C ASP A 38 4.71 2.69 -6.54
N PRO A 39 5.69 3.14 -5.73
CA PRO A 39 5.49 3.43 -4.31
C PRO A 39 4.31 4.37 -4.00
N ALA A 40 4.04 5.38 -4.84
CA ALA A 40 2.91 6.28 -4.63
C ALA A 40 1.58 5.59 -4.96
N ALA A 41 1.56 4.75 -6.00
CA ALA A 41 0.39 3.93 -6.32
C ALA A 41 0.09 2.91 -5.20
N LEU A 42 1.12 2.28 -4.63
CA LEU A 42 0.98 1.38 -3.49
C LEU A 42 0.40 2.10 -2.27
N LEU A 43 0.92 3.28 -1.93
CA LEU A 43 0.40 4.07 -0.81
C LEU A 43 -1.07 4.45 -1.02
N LYS A 44 -1.47 4.77 -2.26
CA LYS A 44 -2.86 5.05 -2.62
C LYS A 44 -3.75 3.82 -2.43
N VAL A 45 -3.31 2.64 -2.87
CA VAL A 45 -4.06 1.38 -2.65
C VAL A 45 -4.26 1.14 -1.16
N LEU A 46 -3.20 1.21 -0.34
CA LEU A 46 -3.31 1.02 1.12
C LEU A 46 -4.25 2.03 1.78
N THR A 47 -4.24 3.27 1.31
CA THR A 47 -5.16 4.32 1.79
C THR A 47 -6.62 3.96 1.50
N TYR A 48 -6.92 3.45 0.30
CA TYR A 48 -8.26 2.97 -0.03
C TYR A 48 -8.64 1.74 0.79
N THR A 49 -7.71 0.80 0.99
CA THR A 49 -7.94 -0.39 1.82
C THR A 49 -8.27 0.00 3.26
N LEU A 50 -7.54 0.94 3.85
CA LEU A 50 -7.80 1.46 5.19
C LEU A 50 -9.20 2.10 5.28
N ARG A 51 -9.54 2.95 4.29
CA ARG A 51 -10.86 3.59 4.23
C ARG A 51 -11.98 2.57 4.11
N ASN A 52 -11.80 1.55 3.29
CA ASN A 52 -12.78 0.49 3.10
C ASN A 52 -12.94 -0.37 4.36
N ALA A 53 -11.84 -0.71 5.03
CA ALA A 53 -11.89 -1.45 6.30
C ALA A 53 -12.70 -0.68 7.35
N LYS A 54 -12.46 0.63 7.49
CA LYS A 54 -13.22 1.50 8.40
C LYS A 54 -14.70 1.60 8.00
N ARG A 55 -15.01 1.69 6.69
CA ARG A 55 -16.40 1.70 6.19
C ARG A 55 -17.13 0.39 6.50
N VAL A 56 -16.49 -0.76 6.25
CA VAL A 56 -17.10 -2.08 6.53
C VAL A 56 -17.37 -2.24 8.02
N ALA A 57 -16.43 -1.84 8.88
CA ALA A 57 -16.65 -1.84 10.33
C ALA A 57 -17.78 -0.89 10.76
N SER A 58 -17.98 0.22 10.04
CA SER A 58 -19.16 1.09 10.21
C SER A 58 -20.46 0.39 9.92
N GLU A 59 -20.54 -0.25 8.76
CA GLU A 59 -21.75 -0.88 8.27
C GLU A 59 -22.14 -2.07 9.15
N ALA A 60 -21.14 -2.78 9.68
CA ALA A 60 -21.33 -3.92 10.58
C ALA A 60 -21.33 -3.53 12.09
N GLN A 61 -21.19 -2.25 12.43
CA GLN A 61 -21.04 -1.76 13.82
C GLN A 61 -19.96 -2.50 14.64
N SER A 62 -18.88 -2.95 13.98
CA SER A 62 -17.85 -3.84 14.55
C SER A 62 -16.52 -3.14 14.87
N TYR A 63 -16.55 -1.83 15.05
CA TYR A 63 -15.37 -0.98 15.26
C TYR A 63 -14.47 -1.40 16.42
N ASP A 64 -15.07 -1.85 17.53
CA ASP A 64 -14.31 -2.23 18.73
C ASP A 64 -13.81 -3.68 18.71
N SER A 65 -14.14 -4.43 17.66
CA SER A 65 -13.64 -5.79 17.50
C SER A 65 -12.10 -5.78 17.45
N LEU A 66 -11.51 -6.75 18.14
CA LEU A 66 -10.06 -6.92 18.19
C LEU A 66 -9.49 -7.16 16.78
N GLU A 67 -10.23 -7.90 15.95
CA GLU A 67 -9.88 -8.19 14.57
C GLU A 67 -9.83 -6.93 13.71
N HIS A 68 -10.84 -6.05 13.82
CA HIS A 68 -10.83 -4.78 13.09
C HIS A 68 -9.65 -3.89 13.51
N ARG A 69 -9.40 -3.76 14.82
CA ARG A 69 -8.27 -2.97 15.33
C ARG A 69 -6.93 -3.52 14.83
N ARG A 70 -6.76 -4.84 14.81
CA ARG A 70 -5.56 -5.50 14.27
C ARG A 70 -5.40 -5.25 12.78
N LEU A 71 -6.48 -5.35 12.00
CA LEU A 71 -6.46 -5.08 10.56
C LEU A 71 -6.05 -3.63 10.27
N VAL A 72 -6.66 -2.66 10.96
CA VAL A 72 -6.33 -1.23 10.83
C VAL A 72 -4.87 -0.97 11.16
N ALA A 73 -4.40 -1.43 12.32
CA ALA A 73 -3.01 -1.25 12.75
C ALA A 73 -2.02 -1.86 11.75
N ARG A 74 -2.38 -2.99 11.14
CA ARG A 74 -1.55 -3.63 10.11
C ARG A 74 -1.46 -2.79 8.84
N ILE A 75 -2.59 -2.31 8.33
CA ILE A 75 -2.59 -1.47 7.12
C ILE A 75 -1.79 -0.19 7.38
N GLU A 76 -1.95 0.43 8.54
CA GLU A 76 -1.18 1.61 8.94
C GLU A 76 0.33 1.33 9.02
N ALA A 77 0.74 0.17 9.55
CA ALA A 77 2.15 -0.23 9.55
C ALA A 77 2.71 -0.44 8.13
N LEU A 78 1.94 -1.01 7.21
CA LEU A 78 2.34 -1.15 5.80
C LEU A 78 2.44 0.21 5.11
N MET A 79 1.53 1.14 5.40
CA MET A 79 1.60 2.51 4.91
C MET A 79 2.86 3.22 5.39
N ALA A 80 3.21 3.10 6.67
CA ALA A 80 4.44 3.67 7.23
C ALA A 80 5.72 3.13 6.58
N ARG A 81 5.70 1.88 6.10
CA ARG A 81 6.81 1.29 5.32
C ARG A 81 6.87 1.85 3.89
N ALA A 82 5.73 2.09 3.24
CA ALA A 82 5.66 2.57 1.86
C ALA A 82 5.87 4.10 1.72
N GLU A 83 5.51 4.87 2.75
CA GLU A 83 5.53 6.34 2.70
C GLU A 83 6.92 6.97 2.43
N PRO A 84 8.02 6.50 3.04
CA PRO A 84 9.36 7.04 2.75
C PRO A 84 9.76 6.87 1.27
N GLU A 85 9.46 5.72 0.68
CA GLU A 85 9.78 5.43 -0.72
C GLU A 85 8.95 6.32 -1.66
N ALA A 86 7.65 6.48 -1.38
CA ALA A 86 6.79 7.39 -2.14
C ALA A 86 7.29 8.85 -2.07
N ARG A 87 7.71 9.32 -0.89
CA ARG A 87 8.27 10.67 -0.71
C ARG A 87 9.58 10.85 -1.47
N LYS A 88 10.49 9.89 -1.39
CA LYS A 88 11.78 9.89 -2.10
C LYS A 88 11.58 9.95 -3.61
N GLN A 89 10.64 9.15 -4.12
CA GLN A 89 10.30 9.15 -5.52
C GLN A 89 9.69 10.47 -5.98
N ALA A 90 8.75 11.03 -5.22
CA ALA A 90 8.15 12.33 -5.52
C ALA A 90 9.21 13.46 -5.58
N MET A 91 10.17 13.45 -4.65
CA MET A 91 11.29 14.40 -4.66
C MET A 91 12.17 14.24 -5.90
N THR A 92 12.48 13.00 -6.27
CA THR A 92 13.30 12.68 -7.45
C THR A 92 12.60 13.15 -8.73
N GLN A 93 11.31 12.85 -8.89
CA GLN A 93 10.52 13.30 -10.03
C GLN A 93 10.46 14.83 -10.11
N ARG A 94 10.26 15.53 -8.98
CA ARG A 94 10.27 16.99 -8.93
C ARG A 94 11.61 17.57 -9.37
N ASN A 95 12.71 16.97 -8.93
CA ASN A 95 14.06 17.42 -9.29
C ASN A 95 14.34 17.22 -10.79
N ALA A 96 13.93 16.08 -11.36
CA ALA A 96 14.03 15.83 -12.79
C ALA A 96 13.22 16.85 -13.62
N GLN A 97 11.96 17.11 -13.24
CA GLN A 97 11.14 18.12 -13.90
C GLN A 97 11.74 19.52 -13.84
N ASN A 98 12.33 19.89 -12.69
CA ASN A 98 13.01 21.17 -12.55
C ASN A 98 14.28 21.27 -13.42
N HIS A 99 15.02 20.18 -13.53
CA HIS A 99 16.18 20.10 -14.41
C HIS A 99 15.76 20.32 -15.88
N ASP A 100 14.74 19.59 -16.35
CA ASP A 100 14.23 19.72 -17.72
C ASP A 100 13.74 21.13 -18.03
N ARG A 101 13.04 21.77 -17.08
CA ARG A 101 12.61 23.17 -17.22
C ARG A 101 13.79 24.12 -17.38
N LYS A 102 14.86 23.95 -16.60
CA LYS A 102 16.09 24.76 -16.71
C LYS A 102 16.77 24.57 -18.05
N VAL A 103 16.89 23.33 -18.52
CA VAL A 103 17.50 23.00 -19.82
C VAL A 103 16.70 23.65 -20.96
N ARG A 104 15.36 23.51 -20.95
CA ARG A 104 14.48 24.17 -21.93
C ARG A 104 14.61 25.69 -21.91
N ALA A 105 14.64 26.31 -20.73
CA ALA A 105 14.80 27.75 -20.60
C ALA A 105 16.15 28.24 -21.16
N LYS A 106 17.23 27.49 -20.92
CA LYS A 106 18.55 27.79 -21.50
C LYS A 106 18.51 27.73 -23.02
N HIS A 107 17.97 26.66 -23.60
CA HIS A 107 17.83 26.54 -25.06
C HIS A 107 17.00 27.65 -25.68
N GLN A 108 15.92 28.08 -25.01
CA GLN A 108 15.11 29.22 -25.48
C GLN A 108 15.90 30.53 -25.44
N ALA A 109 16.66 30.78 -24.37
CA ALA A 109 17.51 31.97 -24.26
C ALA A 109 18.63 31.98 -25.33
N ASP A 110 19.29 30.84 -25.54
CA ASP A 110 20.34 30.69 -26.56
C ASP A 110 19.78 30.89 -27.98
N SER A 111 18.60 30.31 -28.27
CA SER A 111 17.90 30.50 -29.56
C SER A 111 17.52 31.96 -29.80
N LYS A 112 17.06 32.67 -28.76
CA LYS A 112 16.75 34.11 -28.84
C LYS A 112 18.01 34.94 -29.15
N ARG A 113 19.13 34.68 -28.45
CA ARG A 113 20.41 35.37 -28.70
C ARG A 113 20.92 35.15 -30.13
N GLN A 114 20.78 33.94 -30.68
CA GLN A 114 21.17 33.66 -32.07
C GLN A 114 20.32 34.41 -33.11
N ARG A 115 19.06 34.72 -32.78
CA ARG A 115 18.16 35.49 -33.65
C ARG A 115 18.41 37.00 -33.58
N GLU A 116 18.75 37.52 -32.41
CA GLU A 116 18.98 38.96 -32.18
C GLU A 116 20.43 39.39 -32.47
N GLY A 117 21.38 38.46 -32.50
CA GLY A 117 22.79 38.70 -32.86
C GLY A 117 23.09 38.53 -34.35
N ARG A 118 22.08 38.34 -35.19
CA ARG A 118 22.12 38.43 -36.67
C ARG A 118 21.42 39.70 -37.10
#